data_AF-A0A8E0ICT3-F1
#
_entry.id   AF-A0A8E0ICT3-F1
#
_cell.length_a   1.000
_cell.length_b   1.000
_cell.length_c   1.000
_cell.angle_alpha   90.00
_cell.angle_beta   90.00
_cell.angle_gamma   90.00
#
_symmetry.space_group_name_H-M   'P 1'
#
loop_
_entity.id
_entity.type
_entity.pdbx_description
1 polymer ?
#
loop_
_entity_poly.entity_id
_entity_poly.type
_entity_poly.pdbx_seq_one_letter_code
_entity_poly.pdbx_strand_id
1 'polypeptide(L)'
;MKNETIEHLVKDVATTWGADPEEALFYAENFDPKKEFNPGEESLKRHMDYEMYKENSENPVKKISYWREFKDAYSNLIREEILPLNQD
;
A
#
# COMPACT_ATOMS: atom_id res chain seq x y z
N MET A 1 1.42 8.55 -18.60
CA MET A 1 0.16 7.77 -18.60
C MET A 1 0.26 6.56 -17.69
N LYS A 2 0.97 5.47 -18.03
CA LYS A 2 1.08 4.27 -17.15
C LYS A 2 1.66 4.56 -15.75
N ASN A 3 2.81 5.24 -15.68
CA ASN A 3 3.42 5.59 -14.39
C ASN A 3 2.53 6.54 -13.58
N GLU A 4 1.88 7.51 -14.23
CA GLU A 4 0.92 8.42 -13.57
C GLU A 4 -0.29 7.66 -13.00
N THR A 5 -0.78 6.62 -13.70
CA THR A 5 -1.85 5.75 -13.20
C THR A 5 -1.40 4.95 -11.99
N ILE A 6 -0.20 4.34 -12.04
CA ILE A 6 0.35 3.57 -10.91
C ILE A 6 0.57 4.49 -9.70
N GLU A 7 1.21 5.65 -9.90
CA GLU A 7 1.41 6.65 -8.86
C GLU A 7 0.09 7.11 -8.23
N HIS A 8 -0.95 7.31 -9.04
CA HIS A 8 -2.27 7.68 -8.53
C HIS A 8 -2.90 6.57 -7.68
N LEU A 9 -2.91 5.33 -8.17
CA LEU A 9 -3.45 4.17 -7.43
C LEU A 9 -2.73 3.97 -6.09
N VAL A 10 -1.39 4.06 -6.11
CA VAL A 10 -0.55 3.95 -4.92
C VAL A 10 -0.84 5.09 -3.94
N LYS A 11 -0.91 6.33 -4.44
CA LYS A 11 -1.16 7.50 -3.59
C LYS A 11 -2.55 7.44 -2.94
N ASP A 12 -3.56 7.00 -3.67
CA ASP A 12 -4.93 6.92 -3.18
C ASP A 12 -5.05 5.89 -2.05
N VAL A 13 -4.48 4.70 -2.22
CA VAL A 13 -4.46 3.68 -1.16
C VAL A 13 -3.59 4.12 0.02
N ALA A 14 -2.42 4.72 -0.23
CA ALA A 14 -1.53 5.19 0.83
C ALA A 14 -2.22 6.26 1.69
N THR A 15 -2.84 7.26 1.04
CA THR A 15 -3.55 8.33 1.74
C THR A 15 -4.74 7.79 2.54
N THR A 16 -5.53 6.88 1.94
CA THR A 16 -6.69 6.27 2.61
C THR A 16 -6.28 5.52 3.87
N TRP A 17 -5.14 4.84 3.82
CA TRP A 17 -4.65 4.01 4.91
C TRP A 17 -3.66 4.73 5.82
N GLY A 18 -3.38 6.02 5.64
CA GLY A 18 -2.41 6.74 6.45
C GLY A 18 -0.95 6.29 6.27
N ALA A 19 -0.59 5.75 5.11
CA ALA A 19 0.80 5.42 4.77
C ALA A 19 1.47 6.57 4.01
N ASP A 20 2.80 6.65 4.13
CA ASP A 20 3.61 7.52 3.28
C ASP A 20 3.56 7.07 1.79
N PRO A 21 3.18 7.94 0.84
CA PRO A 21 3.08 7.57 -0.57
C PRO A 21 4.41 7.16 -1.23
N GLU A 22 5.55 7.72 -0.81
CA GLU A 22 6.85 7.38 -1.39
C GLU A 22 7.30 6.00 -0.93
N GLU A 23 7.11 5.68 0.35
CA GLU A 23 7.35 4.34 0.91
C GLU A 23 6.43 3.29 0.27
N ALA A 24 5.16 3.65 0.05
CA ALA A 24 4.21 2.78 -0.63
C ALA A 24 4.64 2.53 -2.08
N LEU A 25 5.03 3.56 -2.82
CA LEU A 25 5.48 3.44 -4.20
C LEU A 25 6.73 2.56 -4.30
N PHE A 26 7.73 2.81 -3.46
CA PHE A 26 8.94 1.99 -3.40
C PHE A 26 8.62 0.51 -3.15
N TYR A 27 7.69 0.22 -2.24
CA TYR A 27 7.24 -1.15 -2.00
C TYR A 27 6.59 -1.78 -3.24
N ALA A 28 5.70 -1.06 -3.92
CA ALA A 28 5.03 -1.56 -5.13
C ALA A 28 6.00 -1.81 -6.29
N GLU A 29 6.97 -0.92 -6.50
CA GLU A 29 8.00 -1.06 -7.53
C GLU A 29 8.89 -2.29 -7.32
N ASN A 30 9.08 -2.69 -6.06
CA ASN A 30 9.94 -3.80 -5.67
C ASN A 30 9.16 -5.07 -5.29
N PHE A 31 7.86 -5.09 -5.54
CA PHE A 31 6.98 -6.18 -5.13
C PHE A 31 7.18 -7.43 -6.01
N ASP A 32 7.50 -8.55 -5.38
CA ASP A 32 7.50 -9.88 -5.97
C ASP A 32 6.39 -10.73 -5.30
N PRO A 33 5.34 -11.13 -6.04
CA PRO A 33 4.24 -11.91 -5.47
C PRO A 33 4.66 -13.30 -4.96
N LYS A 34 5.86 -13.79 -5.33
CA LYS A 34 6.39 -15.09 -4.90
C LYS A 34 7.17 -15.00 -3.58
N LYS A 35 7.47 -13.79 -3.09
CA LYS A 35 8.21 -13.59 -1.85
C LYS A 35 7.26 -13.38 -0.68
N GLU A 36 7.67 -13.91 0.48
CA GLU A 36 7.00 -13.67 1.75
C GLU A 36 7.23 -12.23 2.26
N PHE A 37 8.43 -11.70 1.98
CA PHE A 37 8.87 -10.36 2.37
C PHE A 37 9.41 -9.62 1.15
N ASN A 38 8.91 -8.41 0.93
CA ASN A 38 9.35 -7.55 -0.17
C ASN A 38 10.22 -6.38 0.32
N PRO A 39 11.15 -5.88 -0.49
CA PRO A 39 11.91 -4.68 -0.15
C PRO A 39 10.98 -3.50 0.19
N GLY A 40 11.36 -2.71 1.20
CA GLY A 40 10.56 -1.57 1.66
C GLY A 40 9.46 -1.90 2.67
N GLU A 41 9.11 -3.19 2.87
CA GLU A 41 7.96 -3.57 3.71
C GLU A 41 8.02 -3.01 5.14
N GLU A 42 9.17 -3.20 5.81
CA GLU A 42 9.33 -2.71 7.18
C GLU A 42 9.36 -1.18 7.25
N SER A 43 9.89 -0.52 6.23
CA SER A 43 9.93 0.95 6.19
C SER A 43 8.53 1.51 6.01
N LEU A 44 7.76 0.97 5.07
CA LEU A 44 6.36 1.28 4.88
C LEU A 44 5.55 1.09 6.18
N LYS A 45 5.74 -0.05 6.87
CA LYS A 45 5.08 -0.30 8.15
C LYS A 45 5.39 0.75 9.22
N ARG A 46 6.65 1.23 9.29
CA ARG A 46 7.07 2.25 10.27
C ARG A 46 6.50 3.63 9.96
N HIS A 47 6.19 3.90 8.70
CA HIS A 47 5.64 5.18 8.23
C HIS A 47 4.11 5.14 8.05
N MET A 48 3.43 4.22 8.75
CA MET A 48 1.97 4.23 8.84
C MET A 48 1.48 5.02 10.05
N ASP A 49 0.51 5.90 9.82
CA ASP A 49 -0.20 6.67 10.85
C ASP A 49 -1.61 6.11 11.07
N TYR A 50 -1.71 5.22 12.07
CA TYR A 50 -2.98 4.64 12.47
C TYR A 50 -3.98 5.68 13.00
N GLU A 51 -3.52 6.73 13.68
CA GLU A 51 -4.45 7.71 14.25
C GLU A 51 -5.08 8.55 13.13
N MET A 52 -4.28 8.97 12.14
CA MET A 52 -4.79 9.62 10.93
C MET A 52 -5.77 8.71 10.17
N TYR A 53 -5.42 7.45 9.93
CA TYR A 53 -6.32 6.48 9.29
C TYR A 53 -7.65 6.37 10.05
N LYS A 54 -7.58 6.25 11.38
CA LYS A 54 -8.74 6.07 12.25
C LYS A 54 -9.66 7.28 12.27
N GLU A 55 -9.12 8.49 12.31
CA GLU A 55 -9.90 9.74 12.30
C GLU A 55 -10.64 9.96 10.99
N ASN A 56 -10.09 9.47 9.87
CA ASN A 56 -10.65 9.64 8.53
C ASN A 56 -11.46 8.43 8.02
N SER A 57 -11.62 7.38 8.84
CA SER A 57 -12.36 6.17 8.48
C SER A 57 -13.69 6.09 9.22
N GLU A 58 -14.78 5.78 8.51
CA GLU A 58 -16.10 5.59 9.13
C GLU A 58 -16.13 4.37 10.08
N ASN A 59 -15.48 3.27 9.68
CA ASN A 59 -15.40 2.02 10.44
C ASN A 59 -13.94 1.52 10.46
N PRO A 60 -13.05 2.14 11.24
CA PRO A 60 -11.64 1.79 11.25
C PRO A 60 -11.42 0.39 11.79
N VAL A 61 -10.50 -0.35 11.17
CA VAL A 61 -10.06 -1.65 11.69
C VAL A 61 -9.33 -1.45 13.03
N LYS A 62 -9.21 -2.52 13.82
CA LYS A 62 -8.50 -2.47 15.10
C LYS A 62 -7.00 -2.23 14.86
N LYS A 63 -6.36 -1.42 15.72
CA LYS A 63 -4.91 -1.15 15.67
C LYS A 63 -4.03 -2.39 15.56
N ILE A 64 -4.40 -3.48 16.24
CA ILE A 64 -3.64 -4.73 16.21
C ILE A 64 -3.69 -5.46 14.86
N SER A 65 -4.77 -5.29 14.09
CA SER A 65 -4.92 -5.87 12.76
C SER A 65 -4.54 -4.91 11.64
N TYR A 66 -4.47 -3.61 11.91
CA TYR A 66 -4.27 -2.54 10.93
C TYR A 66 -3.18 -2.82 9.90
N TRP A 67 -1.96 -3.17 10.33
CA TRP A 67 -0.87 -3.49 9.40
C TRP A 67 -1.21 -4.65 8.47
N ARG A 68 -1.83 -5.72 9.01
CA ARG A 68 -2.20 -6.90 8.22
C ARG A 68 -3.26 -6.52 7.18
N GLU A 69 -4.30 -5.82 7.61
CA GLU A 69 -5.40 -5.42 6.72
C GLU A 69 -4.90 -4.49 5.60
N PHE A 70 -4.03 -3.53 5.92
CA PHE A 70 -3.37 -2.70 4.92
C PHE A 70 -2.53 -3.54 3.95
N LYS A 71 -1.66 -4.42 4.48
CA LYS A 71 -0.77 -5.25 3.64
C LYS A 71 -1.58 -6.13 2.69
N ASP A 72 -2.68 -6.71 3.16
CA ASP A 72 -3.56 -7.55 2.34
C ASP A 72 -4.23 -6.72 1.24
N ALA A 73 -4.84 -5.58 1.59
CA ALA A 73 -5.47 -4.68 0.63
C ALA A 73 -4.47 -4.16 -0.41
N TYR A 74 -3.28 -3.74 0.03
CA TYR A 74 -2.27 -3.17 -0.84
C TYR A 74 -1.62 -4.22 -1.75
N SER A 75 -1.34 -5.42 -1.22
CA SER A 75 -0.82 -6.53 -2.02
C SER A 75 -1.82 -6.97 -3.10
N ASN A 76 -3.13 -6.92 -2.80
CA ASN A 76 -4.17 -7.22 -3.80
C ASN A 76 -4.22 -6.14 -4.88
N LEU A 77 -4.20 -4.85 -4.51
CA LEU A 77 -4.10 -3.74 -5.48
C LEU A 77 -2.88 -3.91 -6.39
N ILE A 78 -1.72 -4.24 -5.82
CA ILE A 78 -0.51 -4.43 -6.61
C ILE A 78 -0.68 -5.59 -7.62
N ARG A 79 -1.25 -6.72 -7.18
CA ARG A 79 -1.43 -7.90 -8.03
C ARG A 79 -2.49 -7.73 -9.12
N GLU A 80 -3.60 -7.08 -8.78
CA GLU A 80 -4.78 -7.00 -9.65
C GLU A 80 -4.72 -5.80 -10.59
N GLU A 81 -4.10 -4.70 -10.17
CA GLU A 81 -4.10 -3.44 -10.93
C GLU A 81 -2.69 -3.03 -11.37
N ILE A 82 -1.67 -3.08 -10.52
CA ILE A 82 -0.34 -2.52 -10.84
C ILE A 82 0.52 -3.46 -11.69
N LEU A 83 0.63 -4.74 -11.31
CA LEU A 83 1.45 -5.72 -12.03
C LEU A 83 0.99 -5.92 -13.49
N PRO A 84 -0.32 -6.01 -13.79
CA PRO A 84 -0.79 -6.12 -15.18
C PRO A 84 -0.40 -4.92 -16.02
N LEU A 85 -0.53 -3.70 -15.47
CA LEU A 85 -0.11 -2.48 -16.17
C LEU A 85 1.37 -2.55 -16.56
N ASN A 86 2.23 -3.19 -15.76
CA ASN A 86 3.66 -3.35 -16.04
C ASN A 86 4.01 -4.33 -17.15
N GLN A 87 3.09 -5.22 -17.53
CA GLN A 87 3.31 -6.25 -18.55
C GLN A 87 2.83 -5.85 -19.96
N ASP A 88 2.06 -4.76 -20.06
CA ASP A 88 1.72 -4.06 -21.30
C ASP A 88 2.85 -3.11 -21.77
#